data_AF-A0A011P7F6-F1
#
_entry.id   AF-A0A011P7F6-F1
#
_cell.length_a   1.000
_cell.length_b   1.000
_cell.length_c   1.000
_cell.angle_alpha   90.00
_cell.angle_beta   90.00
_cell.angle_gamma   90.00
#
_symmetry.space_group_name_H-M   'P 1'
#
loop_
_entity.id
_entity.type
_entity.pdbx_description
1 polymer ?
#
loop_
_entity_poly.entity_id
_entity_poly.type
_entity_poly.pdbx_seq_one_letter_code
_entity_poly.pdbx_strand_id
1 'polypeptide(L)'
;MLVADVVSGEIRRFLTGPKGCEITGLCATPDGRNLFVNIQHPGEVAGGRSQPGRPLAGSGWPANQFSEVTGGRPRSATVVIRRHDGGVVGA
;
A
#
# COMPACT_ATOMS: atom_id res chain seq x y z
N MET A 1 -7.81 0.14 1.81
CA MET A 1 -8.08 -0.02 3.26
C MET A 1 -9.15 0.96 3.69
N LEU A 2 -10.14 0.47 4.42
CA LEU A 2 -11.24 1.24 5.01
C LEU A 2 -11.06 1.23 6.54
N VAL A 3 -11.55 2.26 7.20
CA VAL A 3 -11.66 2.34 8.66
C VAL A 3 -13.14 2.54 8.98
N ALA A 4 -13.62 1.82 9.98
CA ALA A 4 -15.01 1.85 10.41
C ALA A 4 -15.11 2.27 11.87
N ASP A 5 -16.04 3.17 12.16
CA ASP A 5 -16.57 3.32 13.52
C ASP A 5 -17.64 2.25 13.73
N VAL A 6 -17.39 1.35 14.67
CA VAL A 6 -18.26 0.21 14.96
C VAL A 6 -19.53 0.59 15.71
N VAL A 7 -19.58 1.78 16.32
CA VAL A 7 -20.77 2.26 17.04
C VAL A 7 -21.75 2.91 16.07
N SER A 8 -21.26 3.84 15.24
CA SER A 8 -22.11 4.57 14.29
C SER A 8 -22.32 3.83 12.95
N GLY A 9 -21.43 2.90 12.61
CA GLY A 9 -21.39 2.25 11.29
C GLY A 9 -20.77 3.12 10.20
N GLU A 10 -20.22 4.30 10.53
CA GLU A 10 -19.56 5.15 9.56
C GLU A 10 -18.28 4.49 9.04
N ILE A 11 -18.10 4.46 7.71
CA ILE A 11 -16.92 3.90 7.05
C ILE A 11 -16.24 4.98 6.22
N ARG A 12 -14.93 5.15 6.42
CA ARG A 12 -14.10 6.08 5.64
C ARG A 12 -12.98 5.33 4.92
N ARG A 13 -12.66 5.77 3.70
CA ARG A 13 -11.50 5.29 2.96
C ARG A 13 -10.24 5.95 3.50
N PHE A 14 -9.30 5.16 3.99
CA PHE A 14 -8.05 5.65 4.57
C PHE A 14 -6.85 5.51 3.62
N LEU A 15 -6.77 4.41 2.86
CA LEU A 15 -5.64 4.13 1.97
C LEU A 15 -6.11 3.48 0.67
N THR A 16 -5.58 3.97 -0.45
CA THR A 16 -5.58 3.28 -1.75
C THR A 16 -4.18 2.79 -2.07
N GLY A 17 -4.09 1.60 -2.65
CA GLY A 17 -2.82 1.01 -3.04
C GLY A 17 -2.38 1.34 -4.48
N PRO A 18 -1.15 0.96 -4.86
CA PRO A 18 -0.68 1.01 -6.24
C PRO A 18 -1.54 0.19 -7.20
N LYS A 19 -1.38 0.44 -8.51
CA LYS A 19 -2.10 -0.31 -9.55
C LYS A 19 -1.84 -1.81 -9.43
N GLY A 20 -2.91 -2.61 -9.51
CA GLY A 20 -2.86 -4.07 -9.53
C GLY A 20 -2.40 -4.71 -8.22
N CYS A 21 -2.32 -3.96 -7.11
CA CYS A 21 -1.99 -4.54 -5.82
C CYS A 21 -3.23 -5.03 -5.06
N GLU A 22 -3.00 -5.88 -4.08
CA GLU A 22 -3.86 -6.06 -2.93
C GLU A 22 -3.29 -5.29 -1.72
N ILE A 23 -4.17 -4.67 -0.94
CA ILE A 23 -3.83 -4.19 0.41
C ILE A 23 -4.14 -5.31 1.39
N THR A 24 -3.12 -5.82 2.07
CA THR A 24 -3.22 -6.97 2.97
C THR A 24 -2.25 -6.81 4.13
N GLY A 25 -2.37 -7.63 5.17
CA GLY A 25 -1.52 -7.60 6.36
C GLY A 25 -1.57 -6.27 7.13
N LEU A 26 -1.90 -6.33 8.42
CA LEU A 26 -1.98 -5.14 9.26
C LEU A 26 -1.40 -5.44 10.63
N CYS A 27 -0.50 -4.55 11.09
CA CYS A 27 0.03 -4.55 12.44
C CYS A 27 0.29 -3.10 12.86
N ALA A 28 0.23 -2.79 14.15
CA ALA A 28 0.55 -1.47 14.68
C ALA A 28 1.58 -1.60 15.80
N THR A 29 2.38 -0.54 16.00
CA THR A 29 3.13 -0.40 17.26
C THR A 29 2.18 -0.32 18.45
N PRO A 30 2.61 -0.73 19.67
CA PRO A 30 1.75 -0.66 20.86
C PRO A 30 1.20 0.74 21.17
N ASP A 31 1.91 1.79 20.77
CA ASP A 31 1.49 3.19 20.93
C ASP A 31 0.54 3.69 19.82
N GLY A 32 0.23 2.86 18.82
CA GLY A 32 -0.64 3.20 17.69
C GLY A 32 -0.09 4.26 16.73
N ARG A 33 1.17 4.69 16.87
CA ARG A 33 1.77 5.78 16.06
C ARG A 33 2.34 5.31 14.73
N ASN A 34 2.55 4.00 14.56
CA ASN A 34 3.07 3.39 13.35
C ASN A 34 2.16 2.24 12.92
N LEU A 35 1.54 2.37 11.76
CA LEU A 35 0.71 1.32 11.16
C LEU A 35 1.47 0.67 9.99
N PHE A 36 1.77 -0.62 10.13
CA PHE A 36 2.42 -1.44 9.10
C PHE A 36 1.34 -2.09 8.22
N VAL A 37 1.44 -1.86 6.91
CA VAL A 37 0.49 -2.39 5.92
C VAL A 37 1.25 -3.01 4.76
N ASN A 38 0.82 -4.18 4.27
CA ASN A 38 1.44 -4.79 3.10
C ASN A 38 0.76 -4.37 1.79
N ILE A 39 1.60 -4.11 0.80
CA ILE A 39 1.25 -4.01 -0.61
C ILE A 39 1.65 -5.35 -1.23
N GLN A 40 0.67 -6.18 -1.60
CA GLN A 40 0.92 -7.46 -2.24
C GLN A 40 0.78 -7.35 -3.76
N HIS A 41 1.66 -8.07 -4.47
CA HIS A 41 1.65 -8.27 -5.92
C HIS A 41 1.32 -7.02 -6.76
N PRO A 42 1.96 -5.86 -6.51
CA PRO A 42 1.69 -4.66 -7.31
C PRO A 42 1.97 -4.93 -8.78
N GLY A 43 1.06 -4.50 -9.66
CA GLY A 43 1.14 -4.74 -11.09
C GLY A 43 0.66 -6.13 -11.54
N GLU A 44 -0.05 -6.88 -10.69
CA GLU A 44 -0.79 -8.05 -11.16
C GLU A 44 -1.78 -7.68 -12.26
N VAL A 45 -1.87 -8.55 -13.27
CA VAL A 45 -2.76 -8.42 -14.41
C VAL A 45 -3.75 -9.58 -14.42
N ALA A 46 -4.90 -9.38 -15.06
CA ALA A 46 -5.91 -10.43 -15.21
C ALA A 46 -5.28 -11.73 -15.76
N GLY A 47 -5.48 -12.85 -15.06
CA GLY A 47 -4.91 -14.16 -15.38
C GLY A 47 -3.52 -14.43 -14.79
N GLY A 48 -2.96 -13.54 -13.96
CA GLY A 48 -1.77 -13.79 -13.13
C GLY A 48 -0.43 -13.86 -13.87
N ARG A 49 -0.42 -13.72 -15.21
CA ARG A 49 0.80 -13.81 -16.02
C ARG A 49 1.35 -12.42 -16.33
N SER A 50 2.45 -12.07 -15.66
CA SER A 50 3.22 -10.86 -16.00
C SER A 50 3.93 -10.99 -17.35
N GLN A 51 4.29 -9.86 -17.97
CA GLN A 51 5.10 -9.81 -19.20
C GLN A 51 6.55 -9.44 -18.85
N PRO A 52 7.51 -10.40 -18.81
CA PRO A 52 8.86 -10.12 -18.34
C PRO A 52 9.61 -9.06 -19.16
N GLY A 53 9.35 -8.99 -20.48
CA GLY A 53 9.92 -7.98 -21.37
C GLY A 53 9.31 -6.58 -21.23
N ARG A 54 8.22 -6.44 -20.46
CA ARG A 54 7.55 -5.15 -20.19
C ARG A 54 7.19 -5.04 -18.70
N PRO A 55 8.19 -5.03 -17.80
CA PRO A 55 7.97 -5.19 -16.36
C PRO A 55 7.10 -4.08 -15.74
N LEU A 56 7.04 -2.91 -16.38
CA LEU A 56 6.31 -1.73 -15.89
C LEU A 56 4.88 -1.61 -16.42
N ALA A 57 4.40 -2.55 -17.26
CA ALA A 57 3.07 -2.45 -17.87
C ALA A 57 1.93 -2.46 -16.82
N GLY A 58 2.14 -3.18 -15.71
CA GLY A 58 1.16 -3.29 -14.62
C GLY A 58 1.29 -2.21 -13.56
N SER A 59 2.52 -1.91 -13.11
CA SER A 59 2.81 -0.94 -12.06
C SER A 59 4.26 -0.48 -12.14
N GLY A 60 4.58 0.69 -11.60
CA GLY A 60 5.95 1.16 -11.38
C GLY A 60 6.39 1.12 -9.90
N TRP A 61 5.54 0.58 -9.03
CA TRP A 61 5.78 0.58 -7.59
C TRP A 61 6.95 -0.34 -7.17
N PRO A 62 7.76 0.05 -6.16
CA PRO A 62 7.76 1.33 -5.47
C PRO A 62 8.66 2.38 -6.15
N ALA A 63 9.40 2.00 -7.20
CA ALA A 63 10.42 2.86 -7.82
C ALA A 63 9.87 4.21 -8.27
N ASN A 64 8.64 4.25 -8.80
CA ASN A 64 7.99 5.47 -9.26
C ASN A 64 7.66 6.50 -8.16
N GLN A 65 7.97 6.20 -6.89
CA GLN A 65 7.90 7.17 -5.80
C GLN A 65 9.15 8.06 -5.69
N PHE A 66 10.26 7.67 -6.32
CA PHE A 66 11.56 8.34 -6.20
C PHE A 66 11.99 8.87 -7.56
N SER A 67 12.18 10.19 -7.68
CA SER A 67 12.53 10.86 -8.94
C SER A 67 13.84 10.35 -9.55
N GLU A 68 14.76 9.93 -8.70
CA GLU A 68 16.10 9.43 -9.00
C GLU A 68 16.13 7.94 -9.36
N VAL A 69 15.02 7.22 -9.19
CA VAL A 69 14.92 5.78 -9.51
C VAL A 69 14.07 5.59 -10.76
N THR A 70 14.71 5.12 -11.83
CA THR A 70 14.01 4.81 -13.08
C THR A 70 13.78 3.31 -13.24
N GLY A 71 12.52 2.91 -13.40
CA GLY A 71 12.13 1.56 -13.81
C GLY A 71 12.20 0.49 -12.72
N GLY A 72 12.40 -0.77 -13.12
CA GLY A 72 12.43 -1.93 -12.23
C GLY A 72 11.16 -2.78 -12.27
N ARG A 73 11.27 -4.07 -11.94
CA ARG A 73 10.10 -4.95 -11.76
C ARG A 73 9.35 -4.54 -10.49
N PRO A 74 7.99 -4.49 -10.51
CA PRO A 74 7.23 -4.22 -9.30
C PRO A 74 7.55 -5.17 -8.15
N ARG A 75 7.57 -4.63 -6.93
CA ARG A 75 7.91 -5.39 -5.72
C ARG A 75 6.86 -5.19 -4.64
N SER A 76 6.42 -6.28 -4.03
CA SER A 76 5.67 -6.23 -2.78
C SER A 76 6.47 -5.47 -1.72
N ALA A 77 5.78 -4.79 -0.83
CA ALA A 77 6.41 -4.01 0.23
C ALA A 77 5.54 -3.97 1.48
N THR A 78 6.18 -3.85 2.64
CA THR A 78 5.52 -3.39 3.87
C THR A 78 5.78 -1.89 3.98
N VAL A 79 4.72 -1.09 4.06
CA VAL A 79 4.81 0.36 4.30
C VAL A 79 4.51 0.66 5.76
N VAL A 80 5.12 1.74 6.27
CA VAL A 80 4.81 2.27 7.60
C VAL A 80 4.09 3.60 7.44
N ILE A 81 2.84 3.65 7.87
CA ILE A 81 2.00 4.85 7.85
C ILE A 81 2.10 5.51 9.22
N ARG A 82 2.39 6.80 9.22
CA ARG A 82 2.59 7.64 10.41
C ARG A 82 1.94 9.00 10.17
N ARG A 83 1.52 9.67 11.23
CA ARG A 83 1.10 11.07 11.16
C ARG A 83 2.32 11.99 11.22
N HIS A 84 2.26 13.10 10.49
CA HIS A 84 3.33 14.12 10.52
C HIS A 84 3.50 14.77 11.89
N ASP A 85 2.42 14.88 12.67
CA ASP A 85 2.43 15.40 14.04
C ASP A 85 2.84 14.35 15.09
N GLY A 86 3.15 13.12 14.66
CA GLY A 86 3.51 12.01 15.53
C GLY A 86 2.34 11.41 16.32
N GLY A 87 1.10 11.84 16.09
CA GLY A 87 -0.09 11.31 16.79
C GLY A 87 -0.43 9.85 16.46
N VAL A 88 -1.44 9.32 17.14
CA VAL A 88 -2.00 7.99 16.87
C VAL A 88 -2.68 7.96 15.50
N VAL A 89 -2.38 6.94 14.70
CA VAL A 89 -2.94 6.79 13.35
C VAL A 89 -4.44 6.53 13.43
N GLY A 90 -5.24 7.35 12.75
CA GLY A 90 -6.70 7.21 12.70
C GLY A 90 -7.48 7.83 13.87
N ALA A 91 -6.78 8.47 14.83
CA ALA A 91 -7.38 9.24 15.93
C ALA A 91 -7.82 10.65 15.53
#